data_AF-A0A523C318-F1
#
_entry.id   AF-A0A523C318-F1
#
_cell.length_a   1.000
_cell.length_b   1.000
_cell.length_c   1.000
_cell.angle_alpha   90.00
_cell.angle_beta   90.00
_cell.angle_gamma   90.00
#
_symmetry.space_group_name_H-M   'P 1'
#
loop_
_entity.id
_entity.type
_entity.pdbx_description
1 polymer ?
#
loop_
_entity_poly.entity_id
_entity_poly.type
_entity_poly.pdbx_seq_one_letter_code
_entity_poly.pdbx_strand_id
1 'polypeptide(L)'
;MVEFRGRPVHTFPYLVIRLWEYAEAIASGELRELAPLLILLTEEKEEKVLARSRELILASRDEKWRANALSAAITVARRYFPKELLLKFFREELRMLHEADIVQDWINEGFEKGMEKGIEKGIEKGEVRAIREDIVDMLSERLGMVKTGIGKKLAAIDDPAVLRSLHRKSIKVESVEEFSRLLEKV
;
A
#
# COMPACT_ATOMS: atom_id res chain seq x y z
N MET A 1 39.94 -4.72 6.84
CA MET A 1 41.38 -4.40 6.87
C MET A 1 41.63 -3.40 5.75
N VAL A 2 41.92 -2.14 6.10
CA VAL A 2 42.26 -1.10 5.13
C VAL A 2 43.77 -0.91 5.20
N GLU A 3 44.45 -1.16 4.08
CA GLU A 3 45.89 -1.04 3.98
C GLU A 3 46.28 0.22 3.20
N PHE A 4 47.31 0.92 3.66
CA PHE A 4 47.97 1.98 2.90
C PHE A 4 49.46 1.64 2.83
N ARG A 5 49.98 1.51 1.60
CA ARG A 5 51.39 1.16 1.34
C ARG A 5 51.85 -0.13 2.05
N GLY A 6 51.00 -1.16 2.06
CA GLY A 6 51.31 -2.46 2.66
C GLY A 6 51.43 -2.44 4.19
N ARG A 7 50.93 -1.39 4.85
CA ARG A 7 50.79 -1.35 6.31
C ARG A 7 49.30 -1.32 6.66
N PRO A 8 48.83 -2.20 7.56
CA PRO A 8 47.46 -2.13 8.06
C PRO A 8 47.31 -0.81 8.83
N VAL A 9 46.44 0.08 8.34
CA VAL A 9 46.22 1.40 8.95
C VAL A 9 45.15 1.32 10.03
N HIS A 10 44.16 0.43 9.86
CA HIS A 10 43.13 0.16 10.86
C HIS A 10 42.75 -1.33 10.89
N THR A 11 42.82 -1.91 12.10
CA THR A 11 42.26 -3.22 12.45
C THR A 11 41.15 -2.99 13.48
N PHE A 12 39.93 -3.37 13.15
CA PHE A 12 38.81 -3.34 14.08
C PHE A 12 38.53 -4.78 14.55
N PRO A 13 38.88 -5.15 15.79
CA PRO A 13 38.41 -6.39 16.38
C PRO A 13 36.93 -6.25 16.72
N TYR A 14 36.10 -7.19 16.29
CA TYR A 14 34.71 -7.29 16.69
C TYR A 14 34.44 -8.68 17.26
N LEU A 15 33.56 -8.74 18.24
CA LEU A 15 33.07 -9.99 18.79
C LEU A 15 31.97 -10.52 17.86
N VAL A 16 32.15 -11.74 17.34
CA VAL A 16 31.13 -12.44 16.58
C VAL A 16 30.23 -13.20 17.54
N ILE A 17 28.95 -12.79 17.62
CA ILE A 17 27.93 -13.47 18.42
C ILE A 17 27.04 -14.29 17.49
N ARG A 18 26.97 -15.60 17.73
CA ARG A 18 26.07 -16.51 17.02
C ARG A 18 24.73 -16.56 17.74
N LEU A 19 23.77 -15.76 17.27
CA LEU A 19 22.50 -15.55 17.99
C LEU A 19 21.68 -16.83 18.18
N TRP A 20 21.84 -17.84 17.30
CA TRP A 20 21.17 -19.14 17.43
C TRP A 20 21.64 -19.94 18.65
N GLU A 21 22.84 -19.69 19.19
CA GLU A 21 23.32 -20.33 20.42
C GLU A 21 22.55 -19.87 21.67
N TYR A 22 21.74 -18.82 21.54
CA TYR A 22 20.92 -18.25 22.61
C TYR A 22 19.44 -18.62 22.50
N ALA A 23 19.05 -19.50 21.57
CA ALA A 23 17.65 -19.89 21.39
C ALA A 23 17.02 -20.41 22.70
N GLU A 24 17.74 -21.24 23.46
CA GLU A 24 17.30 -21.74 24.78
C GLU A 24 17.20 -20.63 25.83
N ALA A 25 18.15 -19.70 25.87
CA ALA A 25 18.11 -18.56 26.79
C ALA A 25 16.90 -17.65 26.49
N ILE A 26 16.59 -17.43 25.21
CA ILE A 26 15.39 -16.71 24.80
C ILE A 26 14.13 -17.50 25.19
N ALA A 27 14.07 -18.79 24.87
CA ALA A 27 12.94 -19.66 25.17
C ALA A 27 12.66 -19.78 26.68
N SER A 28 13.70 -19.77 27.52
CA SER A 28 13.55 -19.77 28.99
C SER A 28 12.99 -18.45 29.53
N GLY A 29 13.12 -17.36 28.76
CA GLY A 29 12.73 -16.00 29.13
C GLY A 29 13.86 -15.16 29.73
N GLU A 30 15.08 -15.70 29.84
CA GLU A 30 16.27 -14.95 30.25
C GLU A 30 16.53 -13.76 29.31
N LEU A 31 16.37 -13.98 28.00
CA LEU A 31 16.54 -12.97 26.94
C LEU A 31 15.21 -12.69 26.21
N ARG A 32 14.15 -12.40 26.98
CA ARG A 32 12.79 -12.20 26.44
C ARG A 32 12.70 -11.08 25.41
N GLU A 33 13.59 -10.10 25.46
CA GLU A 33 13.64 -8.97 24.53
C GLU A 33 13.85 -9.43 23.08
N LEU A 34 14.45 -10.62 22.92
CA LEU A 34 14.73 -11.26 21.64
C LEU A 34 13.69 -12.32 21.26
N ALA A 35 12.62 -12.50 22.05
CA ALA A 35 11.53 -13.43 21.78
C ALA A 35 10.95 -13.34 20.35
N PRO A 36 10.84 -12.15 19.71
CA PRO A 36 10.38 -12.06 18.32
C PRO A 36 11.22 -12.84 17.31
N LEU A 37 12.50 -13.09 17.62
CA LEU A 37 13.43 -13.81 16.74
C LEU A 37 13.44 -15.32 17.01
N LEU A 38 12.78 -15.80 18.07
CA LEU A 38 12.90 -17.19 18.50
C LEU A 38 12.59 -18.20 17.39
N ILE A 39 11.55 -17.95 16.59
CA ILE A 39 11.17 -18.80 15.46
C ILE A 39 12.22 -18.82 14.34
N LEU A 40 12.99 -17.75 14.17
CA LEU A 40 14.11 -17.69 13.22
C LEU A 40 15.29 -18.53 13.73
N LEU A 41 15.57 -18.45 15.03
CA LEU A 41 16.77 -19.00 15.66
C LEU A 41 16.68 -20.48 16.04
N THR A 42 15.46 -20.99 16.24
CA THR A 42 15.22 -22.42 16.54
C THR A 42 15.20 -23.25 15.26
N GLU A 43 15.70 -24.48 15.23
CA GLU A 43 15.58 -25.32 14.02
C GLU A 43 14.12 -25.64 13.68
N GLU A 44 13.31 -25.94 14.71
CA GLU A 44 11.90 -26.26 14.59
C GLU A 44 11.06 -25.04 14.18
N LYS A 45 10.38 -25.13 13.04
CA LYS A 45 9.46 -24.10 12.53
C LYS A 45 8.02 -24.49 12.82
N GLU A 46 7.67 -24.55 14.09
CA GLU A 46 6.38 -25.05 14.56
C GLU A 46 5.57 -23.99 15.34
N GLU A 47 4.24 -24.15 15.37
CA GLU A 47 3.33 -23.26 16.09
C GLU A 47 3.65 -23.17 17.60
N LYS A 48 4.20 -24.22 18.20
CA LYS A 48 4.61 -24.20 19.62
C LYS A 48 5.70 -23.17 19.91
N VAL A 49 6.60 -22.93 18.95
CA VAL A 49 7.66 -21.90 19.06
C VAL A 49 7.05 -20.51 18.92
N LEU A 50 6.06 -20.34 18.04
CA LEU A 50 5.27 -19.10 17.96
C LEU A 50 4.50 -18.83 19.27
N ALA A 51 3.91 -19.87 19.86
CA ALA A 51 3.17 -19.76 21.11
C ALA A 51 4.10 -19.31 22.24
N ARG A 52 5.31 -19.89 22.31
CA ARG A 52 6.31 -19.47 23.29
C ARG A 52 6.78 -18.04 23.08
N SER A 53 7.05 -17.66 21.83
CA SER A 53 7.40 -16.27 21.47
C SER A 53 6.30 -15.29 21.91
N ARG A 54 5.03 -15.60 21.59
CA ARG A 54 3.85 -14.81 21.99
C ARG A 54 3.77 -14.66 23.50
N GLU A 55 3.89 -15.76 24.25
CA GLU A 55 3.82 -15.76 25.71
C GLU A 55 4.87 -14.84 26.33
N LEU A 56 6.13 -14.95 25.89
CA LEU A 56 7.24 -14.13 26.38
C LEU A 56 7.03 -12.64 26.10
N ILE A 57 6.50 -12.30 24.92
CA ILE A 57 6.20 -10.92 24.56
C ILE A 57 5.07 -10.38 25.43
N LEU A 58 3.96 -11.13 25.55
CA LEU A 58 2.78 -10.68 26.30
C LEU A 58 3.04 -10.52 27.80
N ALA A 59 4.05 -11.20 28.35
CA ALA A 59 4.47 -11.06 29.74
C ALA A 59 5.06 -9.67 30.09
N SER A 60 5.42 -8.85 29.10
CA SER A 60 5.88 -7.48 29.36
C SER A 60 4.75 -6.57 29.83
N ARG A 61 5.06 -5.61 30.70
CA ARG A 61 4.12 -4.56 31.14
C ARG A 61 4.07 -3.37 30.18
N ASP A 62 5.06 -3.23 29.31
CA ASP A 62 5.15 -2.15 28.34
C ASP A 62 4.32 -2.50 27.10
N GLU A 63 3.19 -1.82 26.95
CA GLU A 63 2.25 -2.04 25.85
C GLU A 63 2.86 -1.69 24.49
N LYS A 64 3.63 -0.60 24.41
CA LYS A 64 4.27 -0.16 23.18
C LYS A 64 5.33 -1.15 22.74
N TRP A 65 6.14 -1.63 23.69
CA TRP A 65 7.11 -2.69 23.43
C TRP A 65 6.42 -3.97 22.95
N ARG A 66 5.33 -4.40 23.59
CA ARG A 66 4.56 -5.59 23.16
C ARG A 66 4.10 -5.46 21.71
N ALA A 67 3.52 -4.32 21.34
CA ALA A 67 3.02 -4.09 19.99
C ALA A 67 4.16 -4.19 18.95
N ASN A 68 5.28 -3.51 19.21
CA ASN A 68 6.46 -3.56 18.35
C ASN A 68 7.07 -4.97 18.25
N ALA A 69 7.20 -5.67 19.38
CA ALA A 69 7.73 -7.03 19.43
C ALA A 69 6.82 -8.03 18.71
N LEU A 70 5.50 -7.95 18.87
CA LEU A 70 4.53 -8.76 18.12
C LEU A 70 4.60 -8.50 16.61
N SER A 71 4.71 -7.23 16.22
CA SER A 71 4.87 -6.86 14.80
C SER A 71 6.12 -7.51 14.19
N ALA A 72 7.26 -7.44 14.91
CA ALA A 72 8.49 -8.10 14.50
C ALA A 72 8.34 -9.64 14.44
N ALA A 73 7.72 -10.25 15.45
CA ALA A 73 7.53 -11.69 15.53
C ALA A 73 6.69 -12.21 14.35
N ILE A 74 5.58 -11.54 14.03
CA ILE A 74 4.72 -11.89 12.89
C ILE A 74 5.47 -11.71 11.57
N THR A 75 6.24 -10.63 11.43
CA THR A 75 7.03 -10.35 10.21
C THR A 75 8.07 -11.44 9.97
N VAL A 76 8.78 -11.87 11.01
CA VAL A 76 9.76 -12.96 10.94
C VAL A 76 9.08 -14.30 10.67
N ALA A 77 7.98 -14.60 11.38
CA ALA A 77 7.21 -15.83 11.23
C ALA A 77 6.66 -16.01 9.82
N ARG A 78 6.29 -14.92 9.13
CA ARG A 78 5.76 -14.95 7.76
C ARG A 78 6.73 -15.57 6.74
N ARG A 79 8.03 -15.66 7.06
CA ARG A 79 9.00 -16.37 6.22
C ARG A 79 8.78 -17.89 6.21
N TYR A 80 8.20 -18.43 7.28
CA TYR A 80 8.06 -19.87 7.50
C TYR A 80 6.60 -20.34 7.48
N PHE A 81 5.65 -19.44 7.74
CA PHE A 81 4.23 -19.75 7.85
C PHE A 81 3.37 -18.95 6.87
N PRO A 82 2.27 -19.54 6.36
CA PRO A 82 1.33 -18.81 5.52
C PRO A 82 0.63 -17.69 6.30
N LYS A 83 0.28 -16.62 5.59
CA LYS A 83 -0.32 -15.42 6.18
C LYS A 83 -1.62 -15.74 6.91
N GLU A 84 -2.43 -16.64 6.35
CA GLU A 84 -3.76 -17.01 6.87
C GLU A 84 -3.64 -17.71 8.22
N LEU A 85 -2.62 -18.55 8.40
CA LEU A 85 -2.31 -19.20 9.67
C LEU A 85 -1.91 -18.14 10.71
N LEU A 86 -1.00 -17.24 10.38
CA LEU A 86 -0.55 -16.20 11.31
C LEU A 86 -1.68 -15.25 11.73
N LEU A 87 -2.56 -14.87 10.81
CA LEU A 87 -3.75 -14.05 11.13
C LEU A 87 -4.72 -14.78 12.05
N LYS A 88 -4.88 -16.10 11.87
CA LYS A 88 -5.71 -16.91 12.78
C LYS A 88 -5.05 -17.05 14.15
N PHE A 89 -3.75 -17.30 14.17
CA PHE A 89 -2.95 -17.54 15.37
C PHE A 89 -2.88 -16.31 16.28
N PHE A 90 -2.57 -15.14 15.71
CA PHE A 90 -2.42 -13.86 16.44
C PHE A 90 -3.69 -13.02 16.48
N ARG A 91 -4.86 -13.60 16.21
CA ARG A 91 -6.14 -12.87 16.01
C ARG A 91 -6.45 -11.90 17.16
N GLU A 92 -6.19 -12.32 18.39
CA GLU A 92 -6.47 -11.56 19.60
C GLU A 92 -5.53 -10.35 19.72
N GLU A 93 -4.27 -10.52 19.32
CA GLU A 93 -3.21 -9.50 19.35
C GLU A 93 -3.25 -8.53 18.19
N LEU A 94 -3.95 -8.84 17.09
CA LEU A 94 -3.96 -7.98 15.90
C LEU A 94 -4.37 -6.54 16.22
N ARG A 95 -5.23 -6.34 17.22
CA ARG A 95 -5.63 -4.99 17.68
C ARG A 95 -4.46 -4.21 18.27
N MET A 96 -3.56 -4.89 19.01
CA MET A 96 -2.38 -4.27 19.61
C MET A 96 -1.37 -3.82 18.55
N LEU A 97 -1.35 -4.46 17.38
CA LEU A 97 -0.43 -4.07 16.30
C LEU A 97 -0.66 -2.65 15.81
N HIS A 98 -1.86 -2.08 16.01
CA HIS A 98 -2.09 -0.67 15.72
C HIS A 98 -1.11 0.23 16.49
N GLU A 99 -0.69 -0.15 17.70
CA GLU A 99 0.27 0.63 18.48
C GLU A 99 1.73 0.42 18.04
N ALA A 100 2.02 -0.45 17.08
CA ALA A 100 3.38 -0.67 16.60
C ALA A 100 3.80 0.45 15.63
N ASP A 101 5.01 0.98 15.79
CA ASP A 101 5.50 2.13 15.03
C ASP A 101 5.49 1.85 13.52
N ILE A 102 6.06 0.71 13.11
CA ILE A 102 6.10 0.32 11.69
C ILE A 102 4.71 0.10 11.09
N VAL A 103 3.73 -0.30 11.92
CA VAL A 103 2.35 -0.53 11.45
C VAL A 103 1.64 0.81 11.27
N GLN A 104 1.85 1.77 12.17
CA GLN A 104 1.37 3.14 12.00
C GLN A 104 1.94 3.79 10.73
N ASP A 105 3.24 3.66 10.50
CA ASP A 105 3.89 4.19 9.29
C ASP A 105 3.26 3.60 8.02
N TRP A 106 3.05 2.28 7.98
CA TRP A 106 2.41 1.63 6.84
C TRP A 106 0.95 2.02 6.65
N ILE A 107 0.20 2.21 7.73
CA ILE A 107 -1.19 2.70 7.67
C ILE A 107 -1.21 4.11 7.08
N ASN A 108 -0.35 5.00 7.57
CA ASN A 108 -0.26 6.38 7.11
C ASN A 108 0.15 6.46 5.64
N GLU A 109 1.22 5.76 5.24
CA GLU A 109 1.66 5.70 3.84
C GLU A 109 0.56 5.11 2.93
N GLY A 110 -0.16 4.09 3.41
CA GLY A 110 -1.29 3.50 2.70
C GLY A 110 -2.44 4.47 2.51
N PHE A 111 -2.76 5.26 3.54
CA PHE A 111 -3.80 6.28 3.50
C PHE A 111 -3.42 7.43 2.56
N GLU A 112 -2.20 7.95 2.65
CA GLU A 112 -1.68 9.00 1.76
C GLU A 112 -1.75 8.58 0.30
N LYS A 113 -1.20 7.41 -0.05
CA LYS A 113 -1.27 6.87 -1.42
C LYS A 113 -2.70 6.63 -1.89
N GLY A 114 -3.58 6.20 -0.98
CA GLY A 114 -4.99 6.00 -1.26
C GLY A 114 -5.69 7.31 -1.60
N MET A 115 -5.43 8.35 -0.81
CA MET A 115 -5.98 9.68 -0.99
C MET A 115 -5.46 10.36 -2.26
N GLU A 116 -4.16 10.29 -2.53
CA GLU A 116 -3.55 10.82 -3.75
C GLU A 116 -4.19 10.21 -5.00
N LYS A 117 -4.25 8.87 -5.08
CA LYS A 117 -4.91 8.16 -6.19
C LYS A 117 -6.40 8.47 -6.29
N GLY A 118 -7.06 8.68 -5.16
CA GLY A 118 -8.47 9.04 -5.10
C GLY A 118 -8.73 10.43 -5.68
N ILE A 119 -7.91 11.42 -5.30
CA ILE A 119 -7.97 12.80 -5.78
C ILE A 119 -7.64 12.84 -7.27
N GLU A 120 -6.56 12.18 -7.72
CA GLU A 120 -6.17 12.15 -9.12
C GLU A 120 -7.30 11.59 -10.02
N LYS A 121 -7.86 10.43 -9.65
CA LYS A 121 -9.01 9.85 -10.35
C LYS A 121 -10.26 10.73 -10.28
N GLY A 122 -10.45 11.44 -9.17
CA GLY A 122 -11.56 12.37 -8.99
C GLY A 122 -11.45 13.56 -9.94
N ILE A 123 -10.25 14.15 -10.05
CA ILE A 123 -9.95 15.27 -10.95
C ILE A 123 -10.12 14.83 -12.41
N GLU A 124 -9.54 13.69 -12.81
CA GLU A 124 -9.66 13.18 -14.18
C GLU A 124 -11.12 12.94 -14.57
N LYS A 125 -11.90 12.28 -13.71
CA LYS A 125 -13.34 12.08 -13.94
C LYS A 125 -14.12 13.39 -13.98
N GLY A 126 -13.74 14.35 -13.15
CA GLY A 126 -14.31 15.70 -13.13
C GLY A 126 -14.06 16.44 -14.44
N GLU A 127 -12.82 16.39 -14.96
CA GLU A 127 -12.45 17.00 -16.23
C GLU A 127 -13.21 16.37 -17.40
N VAL A 128 -13.25 15.03 -17.47
CA VAL A 128 -14.01 14.29 -18.48
C VAL A 128 -15.49 14.68 -18.47
N ARG A 129 -16.08 14.77 -17.27
CA ARG A 129 -17.47 15.17 -17.10
C ARG A 129 -17.71 16.61 -17.55
N ALA A 130 -16.85 17.54 -17.14
CA ALA A 130 -16.94 18.95 -17.51
C ALA A 130 -16.87 19.14 -19.03
N ILE A 131 -15.91 18.50 -19.72
CA ILE A 131 -15.81 18.61 -21.19
C ILE A 131 -17.06 18.08 -21.88
N ARG A 132 -17.66 16.99 -21.37
CA ARG A 132 -18.91 16.45 -21.92
C ARG A 132 -20.07 17.43 -21.75
N GLU A 133 -20.19 18.03 -20.57
CA GLU A 133 -21.21 19.06 -20.26
C GLU A 133 -21.00 20.29 -21.16
N ASP A 134 -19.78 20.81 -21.27
CA ASP A 134 -19.41 21.95 -22.13
C ASP A 134 -19.76 21.71 -23.61
N ILE A 135 -19.50 20.49 -24.13
CA ILE A 135 -19.88 20.13 -25.51
C ILE A 135 -21.40 20.22 -25.70
N VAL A 136 -22.17 19.66 -24.78
CA VAL A 136 -23.63 19.62 -24.87
C VAL A 136 -24.21 21.02 -24.75
N ASP A 137 -23.72 21.81 -23.80
CA ASP A 137 -24.16 23.19 -23.57
C ASP A 137 -23.85 24.06 -24.80
N MET A 138 -22.64 23.97 -25.35
CA MET A 138 -22.26 24.74 -26.54
C MET A 138 -23.11 24.39 -27.77
N LEU A 139 -23.38 23.11 -28.00
CA LEU A 139 -24.26 22.69 -29.09
C LEU A 139 -25.69 23.17 -28.87
N SER A 140 -26.16 23.14 -27.61
CA SER A 140 -27.51 23.58 -27.24
C SER A 140 -27.72 25.07 -27.44
N GLU A 141 -26.74 25.89 -27.06
CA GLU A 141 -26.78 27.34 -27.22
C GLU A 141 -26.75 27.77 -28.69
N ARG A 142 -25.92 27.13 -29.52
CA ARG A 142 -25.70 27.56 -30.90
C ARG A 142 -26.67 26.99 -31.90
N LEU A 143 -27.10 25.74 -31.70
CA LEU A 143 -27.83 24.96 -32.70
C LEU A 143 -29.23 24.57 -32.20
N GLY A 144 -29.60 24.97 -30.98
CA GLY A 144 -30.90 24.63 -30.38
C GLY A 144 -30.90 23.23 -29.74
N MET A 145 -32.09 22.67 -29.51
CA MET A 145 -32.25 21.43 -28.73
C MET A 145 -31.40 20.26 -29.26
N VAL A 146 -30.46 19.80 -28.43
CA VAL A 146 -29.61 18.64 -28.69
C VAL A 146 -30.37 17.35 -28.38
N LYS A 147 -30.39 16.41 -29.33
CA LYS A 147 -31.04 15.09 -29.14
C LYS A 147 -30.37 14.33 -27.99
N THR A 148 -31.17 13.66 -27.15
CA THR A 148 -30.72 12.84 -26.01
C THR A 148 -29.70 11.74 -26.37
N GLY A 149 -29.64 11.33 -27.64
CA GLY A 149 -28.66 10.37 -28.15
C GLY A 149 -27.20 10.86 -28.14
N ILE A 150 -26.95 12.16 -28.26
CA ILE A 150 -25.59 12.73 -28.27
C ILE A 150 -24.95 12.64 -26.88
N GLY A 151 -25.70 13.01 -25.84
CA GLY A 151 -25.23 12.90 -24.45
C GLY A 151 -24.86 11.46 -24.07
N LYS A 152 -25.65 10.48 -24.51
CA LYS A 152 -25.34 9.05 -24.29
C LYS A 152 -24.06 8.61 -24.99
N LYS A 153 -23.83 9.06 -26.24
CA LYS A 153 -22.59 8.74 -26.97
C LYS A 153 -21.36 9.39 -26.32
N LEU A 154 -21.46 10.65 -25.90
CA LEU A 154 -20.39 11.35 -25.19
C LEU A 154 -20.05 10.69 -23.84
N ALA A 155 -21.06 10.21 -23.11
CA ALA A 155 -20.88 9.52 -21.85
C ALA A 155 -20.10 8.20 -21.97
N ALA A 156 -20.00 7.60 -23.17
CA ALA A 156 -19.23 6.39 -23.43
C ALA A 156 -17.75 6.66 -23.77
N ILE A 157 -17.33 7.92 -23.91
CA ILE A 157 -15.97 8.29 -24.31
C ILE A 157 -15.18 8.74 -23.09
N ASP A 158 -14.36 7.88 -22.52
CA ASP A 158 -13.60 8.19 -21.31
C ASP A 158 -12.25 8.89 -21.57
N ASP A 159 -11.77 8.92 -22.82
CA ASP A 159 -10.51 9.56 -23.18
C ASP A 159 -10.65 11.11 -23.21
N PRO A 160 -9.98 11.86 -22.31
CA PRO A 160 -10.05 13.31 -22.26
C PRO A 160 -9.51 13.99 -23.54
N ALA A 161 -8.52 13.40 -24.21
CA ALA A 161 -7.95 13.97 -25.43
C ALA A 161 -8.94 13.90 -26.60
N VAL A 162 -9.68 12.79 -26.70
CA VAL A 162 -10.77 12.63 -27.66
C VAL A 162 -11.87 13.64 -27.38
N LEU A 163 -12.29 13.78 -26.12
CA LEU A 163 -13.29 14.76 -25.71
C LEU A 163 -12.85 16.21 -25.99
N ARG A 164 -11.61 16.59 -25.70
CA ARG A 164 -11.06 17.92 -26.05
C ARG A 164 -11.02 18.15 -27.57
N SER A 165 -10.79 17.10 -28.36
CA SER A 165 -10.87 17.17 -29.83
C SER A 165 -12.31 17.41 -30.28
N LEU A 166 -13.27 16.67 -29.71
CA LEU A 166 -14.69 16.84 -29.98
C LEU A 166 -15.20 18.22 -29.58
N HIS A 167 -14.77 18.75 -28.42
CA HIS A 167 -15.09 20.11 -27.98
C HIS A 167 -14.60 21.17 -28.96
N ARG A 168 -13.37 21.05 -29.48
CA ARG A 168 -12.90 21.98 -30.53
C ARG A 168 -13.70 21.86 -31.84
N LYS A 169 -14.21 20.67 -32.16
CA LYS A 169 -15.04 20.45 -33.35
C LYS A 169 -16.47 20.94 -33.15
N SER A 170 -17.05 20.85 -31.94
CA SER A 170 -18.39 21.36 -31.66
C SER A 170 -18.51 22.88 -31.88
N ILE A 171 -17.40 23.60 -31.77
CA ILE A 171 -17.32 25.03 -32.10
C ILE A 171 -17.40 25.30 -33.61
N LYS A 172 -17.05 24.33 -34.48
CA LYS A 172 -16.95 24.56 -35.93
C LYS A 172 -18.13 24.04 -36.72
N VAL A 173 -18.88 23.09 -36.16
CA VAL A 173 -20.03 22.49 -36.84
C VAL A 173 -21.15 23.50 -37.03
N GLU A 174 -21.87 23.36 -38.14
CA GLU A 174 -23.02 24.22 -38.50
C GLU A 174 -24.36 23.54 -38.19
N SER A 175 -24.36 22.25 -37.83
CA SER A 175 -25.56 21.48 -37.49
C SER A 175 -25.30 20.34 -36.49
N VAL A 176 -26.37 19.92 -35.79
CA VAL A 176 -26.33 18.80 -34.83
C VAL A 176 -26.08 17.46 -35.55
N GLU A 177 -26.57 17.32 -36.79
CA GLU A 177 -26.35 16.16 -37.66
C GLU A 177 -24.87 16.02 -38.05
N GLU A 178 -24.19 17.13 -38.34
CA GLU A 178 -22.75 17.12 -38.64
C GLU A 178 -21.94 16.63 -37.43
N PHE A 179 -22.24 17.14 -36.24
CA PHE A 179 -21.60 16.69 -35.00
C PHE A 179 -21.86 15.20 -34.71
N SER A 180 -23.09 14.74 -34.98
CA SER A 180 -23.45 13.34 -34.81
C SER A 180 -22.61 12.40 -35.68
N ARG A 181 -22.30 12.79 -36.93
CA ARG A 181 -21.40 12.02 -37.81
C ARG A 181 -19.95 12.04 -37.34
N LEU A 182 -19.51 13.10 -36.67
CA LEU A 182 -18.17 13.15 -36.06
C LEU A 182 -18.05 12.18 -34.89
N LEU A 183 -19.09 12.09 -34.05
CA LEU A 183 -19.17 11.13 -32.96
C LEU A 183 -19.20 9.67 -33.43
N GLU A 184 -19.68 9.38 -34.64
CA GLU A 184 -19.67 8.02 -35.21
C GLU A 184 -18.28 7.57 -35.72
N LYS A 185 -17.34 8.51 -35.85
CA LYS A 185 -15.96 8.25 -36.28
C LYS A 185 -14.97 8.14 -35.11
N VAL A 186 -15.48 8.29 -33.89
CA VAL A 186 -14.73 8.13 -32.64
C VAL A 186 -14.99 6.74 -32.10
#